data_AF-A0A4T0V9B3-F1
#
_entry.id   AF-A0A4T0V9B3-F1
#
_cell.length_a   1.000
_cell.length_b   1.000
_cell.length_c   1.000
_cell.angle_alpha   90.00
_cell.angle_beta   90.00
_cell.angle_gamma   90.00
#
_symmetry.space_group_name_H-M   'P 1'
#
loop_
_entity.id
_entity.type
_entity.pdbx_description
1 polymer ?
#
loop_
_entity_poly.entity_id
_entity_poly.type
_entity_poly.pdbx_seq_one_letter_code
_entity_poly.pdbx_strand_id
1 'polypeptide(L)' 'MGLHAARVEDPHGVEPALREALAHAGPSLVDVVTNADEIAVPPKPTVDQAWGFAIAKTKELLESHA' A
#
# COMPACT_ATOMS: atom_id res chain seq x y z
N MET A 1 -5.58 -0.16 -28.98
CA MET A 1 -4.89 -1.23 -28.24
C MET A 1 -5.14 -0.97 -26.77
N GLY A 2 -6.01 -1.75 -26.13
CA GLY A 2 -6.35 -1.60 -24.71
C GLY A 2 -5.68 -2.70 -23.91
N LEU A 3 -5.11 -2.36 -22.76
CA LEU A 3 -4.56 -3.30 -21.78
C LEU A 3 -5.70 -3.72 -20.84
N HIS A 4 -5.67 -4.96 -20.34
CA HIS A 4 -6.58 -5.35 -19.25
C HIS A 4 -6.27 -4.50 -18.02
N ALA A 5 -7.23 -3.71 -17.54
CA ALA A 5 -7.03 -2.81 -16.42
C ALA A 5 -8.17 -2.96 -15.41
N ALA A 6 -7.82 -3.15 -14.13
CA ALA A 6 -8.76 -3.18 -13.02
C ALA A 6 -8.31 -2.18 -11.95
N ARG A 7 -9.27 -1.42 -11.40
CA ARG A 7 -9.04 -0.56 -10.23
C ARG A 7 -9.87 -1.08 -9.06
N VAL A 8 -9.23 -1.23 -7.91
CA VAL A 8 -9.81 -1.81 -6.71
C VAL A 8 -9.80 -0.77 -5.60
N GLU A 9 -11.00 -0.34 -5.19
CA GLU A 9 -11.20 0.60 -4.08
C GLU A 9 -11.86 -0.10 -2.87
N ASP A 10 -12.47 -1.26 -3.08
CA ASP A 10 -12.98 -2.15 -2.02
C ASP A 10 -11.98 -3.29 -1.78
N PRO A 11 -11.46 -3.50 -0.56
CA PRO A 11 -10.52 -4.58 -0.25
C PRO A 11 -11.07 -5.98 -0.59
N HIS A 12 -12.39 -6.18 -0.58
CA HIS A 12 -13.00 -7.45 -0.99
C HIS A 12 -12.85 -7.74 -2.49
N GLY A 13 -12.52 -6.74 -3.30
CA GLY A 13 -12.29 -6.84 -4.73
C GLY A 13 -10.88 -7.27 -5.13
N VAL A 14 -9.93 -7.34 -4.20
CA VAL A 14 -8.51 -7.59 -4.52
C VAL A 14 -8.29 -8.98 -5.10
N GLU A 15 -8.79 -10.03 -4.43
CA GLU A 15 -8.58 -11.40 -4.89
C GLU A 15 -9.23 -11.68 -6.27
N PRO A 16 -10.49 -11.30 -6.51
CA PRO A 16 -11.11 -11.43 -7.83
C PRO A 16 -10.33 -10.69 -8.94
N ALA A 17 -9.95 -9.44 -8.70
CA ALA A 17 -9.23 -8.62 -9.68
C ALA A 17 -7.86 -9.24 -10.04
N LEU A 18 -7.15 -9.77 -9.04
CA LEU A 18 -5.89 -10.48 -9.27
C LEU A 18 -6.09 -11.78 -10.05
N ARG A 19 -7.14 -12.56 -9.75
CA ARG A 19 -7.44 -13.79 -10.51
C ARG A 19 -7.71 -13.49 -11.98
N GLU A 20 -8.50 -12.46 -12.28
CA GLU A 20 -8.80 -12.06 -13.65
C GLU A 20 -7.56 -11.55 -14.40
N ALA A 21 -6.77 -10.68 -13.75
CA ALA A 21 -5.54 -10.16 -14.34
C ALA A 21 -4.52 -11.26 -14.65
N LEU A 22 -4.34 -12.23 -13.75
CA LEU A 22 -3.42 -13.36 -13.95
C LEU A 22 -3.91 -14.35 -15.01
N ALA A 23 -5.23 -14.46 -15.22
CA ALA A 23 -5.82 -15.27 -16.27
C ALA A 23 -5.80 -14.60 -17.65
N HIS A 24 -5.55 -13.28 -17.71
CA HIS A 24 -5.51 -12.53 -18.96
C HIS A 24 -4.27 -12.90 -19.78
N ALA A 25 -4.48 -13.32 -21.04
CA ALA A 25 -3.41 -13.65 -21.98
C ALA A 25 -2.81 -12.38 -22.62
N GLY A 26 -2.16 -11.55 -21.80
CA GLY A 26 -1.57 -10.28 -22.21
C GLY A 26 -1.14 -9.44 -21.01
N PRO A 27 -0.54 -8.26 -21.24
CA PRO A 27 -0.19 -7.38 -20.13
C PRO A 27 -1.45 -6.82 -19.45
N SER A 28 -1.44 -6.83 -18.12
CA SER A 28 -2.53 -6.35 -17.28
C SER A 28 -2.04 -5.34 -16.24
N LEU A 29 -2.86 -4.34 -15.93
CA LEU A 29 -2.67 -3.40 -14.83
C LEU A 29 -3.74 -3.64 -13.75
N VAL A 30 -3.33 -3.79 -12.50
CA VAL A 30 -4.24 -3.78 -11.35
C VAL A 30 -3.81 -2.64 -10.43
N ASP A 31 -4.66 -1.63 -10.31
CA ASP A 31 -4.48 -0.46 -9.45
C ASP A 31 -5.26 -0.67 -8.15
N VAL A 32 -4.56 -0.82 -7.02
CA VAL A 32 -5.19 -1.08 -5.71
C VAL A 32 -5.02 0.14 -4.84
N VAL A 33 -6.13 0.79 -4.50
CA VAL A 33 -6.13 1.94 -3.59
C VAL A 33 -5.99 1.43 -2.16
N THR A 34 -4.86 1.72 -1.53
CA THR A 34 -4.58 1.38 -0.13
C THR A 34 -4.77 2.57 0.79
N ASN A 35 -4.98 2.33 2.08
CA ASN A 35 -5.00 3.39 3.08
C ASN A 35 -3.59 3.99 3.26
N ALA A 36 -3.43 5.28 2.98
CA ALA A 36 -2.13 5.98 3.10
C ALA A 36 -1.71 6.21 4.57
N ASP A 37 -2.67 6.21 5.49
CA ASP A 37 -2.42 6.44 6.92
C ASP A 37 -2.09 5.14 7.69
N GLU A 38 -2.02 4.00 7.00
CA GLU A 38 -1.70 2.74 7.64
C GLU A 38 -0.22 2.72 8.04
N ILE A 39 0.03 2.71 9.35
CA ILE A 39 1.38 2.62 9.87
C ILE A 39 1.92 1.22 9.57
N ALA A 40 2.99 1.13 8.78
CA ALA A 40 3.77 -0.09 8.61
C ALA A 40 4.45 -0.45 9.94
N VAL A 41 3.70 -1.07 10.86
CA VAL A 41 4.24 -1.58 12.13
C VAL A 41 4.98 -2.88 11.82
N PRO A 42 6.32 -2.94 11.99
CA PRO A 42 7.03 -4.18 11.79
C PRO A 42 6.53 -5.24 12.80
N PRO A 43 6.37 -6.51 12.37
CA PRO A 43 5.74 -7.57 13.17
C PRO A 43 6.48 -7.92 14.47
N LYS A 44 7.71 -7.42 14.65
CA LYS A 44 8.52 -7.53 15.87
C LYS A 44 9.30 -6.23 16.07
N PRO A 45 8.74 -5.20 16.73
CA PRO A 45 9.51 -4.01 17.04
C PRO A 45 10.56 -4.39 18.07
N THR A 46 11.84 -4.41 17.67
CA THR A 46 12.90 -4.25 18.68
C THR A 46 12.82 -2.83 19.22
N VAL A 47 13.15 -2.63 20.50
CA VAL A 47 13.05 -1.31 21.16
C VAL A 47 13.81 -0.24 20.37
N ASP A 48 14.94 -0.62 19.75
CA ASP A 48 15.73 0.26 18.89
C ASP A 48 14.99 0.73 17.62
N GLN A 49 14.17 -0.14 17.00
CA GLN A 49 13.36 0.22 15.84
C GLN A 49 12.19 1.13 16.22
N ALA A 50 11.60 0.95 17.40
CA ALA A 50 10.55 1.83 17.91
C ALA A 50 11.07 3.27 18.11
N TRP A 51 12.32 3.43 18.55
CA TRP A 51 12.94 4.74 18.72
C TRP A 51 13.19 5.45 17.37
N GLY A 52 13.69 4.71 16.38
CA GLY A 52 13.86 5.24 15.01
C GLY A 52 12.54 5.66 14.38
N PHE A 53 11.49 4.87 14.57
CA PHE A 53 10.14 5.19 14.10
C PHE A 53 9.56 6.44 14.77
N ALA A 54 9.70 6.57 16.10
CA ALA A 54 9.24 7.73 16.85
C ALA A 54 9.95 9.03 16.42
N ILE A 55 11.27 8.98 16.17
CA ILE A 55 12.03 10.12 15.67
C ILE A 55 11.56 10.51 14.27
N ALA A 56 11.37 9.53 13.37
CA ALA A 56 10.92 9.79 12.00
C ALA A 56 9.53 10.45 11.98
N LYS A 57 8.57 9.92 12.75
CA LYS A 57 7.21 10.49 12.85
C LYS A 57 7.17 11.88 13.48
N THR A 58 8.04 12.12 14.46
CA THR A 58 8.17 13.46 15.08
C THR A 58 8.73 14.48 14.09
N LYS A 59 9.70 14.10 13.25
CA LYS A 59 10.23 14.97 12.19
C LYS A 59 9.20 15.26 11.11
N GLU A 60 8.48 14.24 10.65
CA GLU A 60 7.41 14.38 9.64
C GLU A 60 6.33 15.38 10.11
N LEU A 61 5.91 15.29 11.37
CA LEU A 61 4.99 16.26 11.98
C LEU A 61 5.57 17.69 12.03
N LEU A 62 6.85 17.85 12.35
CA LEU A 62 7.48 19.17 12.41
C LEU A 62 7.66 19.79 11.01
N GLU A 63 8.03 18.99 10.01
CA GLU A 63 8.18 19.43 8.62
C GLU A 63 6.82 19.73 7.96
N SER A 64 5.77 18.99 8.28
CA SER A 64 4.41 19.23 7.77
C SER A 64 3.76 20.52 8.31
N HIS A 65 4.27 21.07 9.40
CA HIS A 65 3.74 22.28 10.05
C HIS A 65 4.58 23.55 9.75
N ALA A 66 5.55 23.47 8.83
CA ALA A 66 6.35 24.58 8.32
C ALA A 66 5.95 24.92 6.87
#